data_AF-A0AAV4HEU1-F1
#
_entry.id   AF-A0AAV4HEU1-F1
#
_cell.length_a   1.000
_cell.length_b   1.000
_cell.length_c   1.000
_cell.angle_alpha   90.00
_cell.angle_beta   90.00
_cell.angle_gamma   90.00
#
_symmetry.space_group_name_H-M   'P 1'
#
loop_
_entity.id
_entity.type
_entity.pdbx_description
1 polymer ?
#
loop_
_entity_poly.entity_id
_entity_poly.type
_entity_poly.pdbx_seq_one_letter_code
_entity_poly.pdbx_strand_id
1 'polypeptide(L)'
;MVRMLCQDLECINRRFDIWCIWFGVGRRSLDDEPKSGRPKTSTNEENTTRVDELIKGDRRMKIREIALKLGILKSKVDEIVHDTLG
;
A
#
# COMPACT_ATOMS: atom_id res chain seq x y z
N MET A 1 -17.15 -18.68 -31.98
CA MET A 1 -15.94 -19.53 -31.99
C MET A 1 -14.75 -18.60 -32.18
N VAL A 2 -14.16 -18.09 -31.09
CA VAL A 2 -13.04 -17.13 -31.17
C VAL A 2 -11.78 -17.94 -31.44
N ARG A 3 -11.23 -17.86 -32.66
CA ARG A 3 -9.96 -18.50 -33.00
C ARG A 3 -8.83 -17.76 -32.29
N MET A 4 -8.21 -18.43 -31.32
CA MET A 4 -6.89 -18.07 -30.78
C MET A 4 -5.86 -18.24 -31.90
N LEU A 5 -5.46 -17.13 -32.51
CA LEU A 5 -4.24 -17.07 -33.31
C LEU A 5 -3.17 -16.43 -32.45
N CYS A 6 -2.39 -17.25 -31.76
CA CYS A 6 -1.06 -16.87 -31.31
C CYS A 6 -0.23 -18.15 -31.31
N GLN A 7 0.19 -18.56 -32.51
CA GLN A 7 0.95 -19.79 -32.73
C GLN A 7 2.46 -19.58 -32.74
N ASP A 8 2.96 -18.36 -32.61
CA ASP A 8 4.39 -18.10 -32.75
C ASP A 8 5.01 -17.67 -31.42
N LEU A 9 5.72 -18.64 -30.84
CA LEU A 9 6.41 -18.68 -29.55
C LEU A 9 7.67 -17.78 -29.52
N GLU A 10 7.62 -16.61 -30.15
CA GLU A 10 8.71 -15.63 -30.13
C GLU A 10 8.17 -14.20 -29.95
N CYS A 11 7.39 -13.96 -28.88
CA CYS A 11 6.97 -12.61 -28.52
C CYS A 11 7.63 -12.20 -27.21
N ILE A 12 8.81 -11.60 -27.35
CA ILE A 12 9.60 -10.93 -26.31
C ILE A 12 8.81 -9.72 -25.78
N ASN A 13 7.87 -9.93 -24.86
CA ASN A 13 7.34 -8.88 -23.97
C ASN A 13 6.68 -9.51 -22.74
N ARG A 14 7.47 -9.65 -21.66
CA ARG A 14 7.20 -10.40 -20.41
C ARG A 14 5.83 -10.19 -19.75
N ARG A 15 5.07 -9.14 -20.11
CA ARG A 15 3.74 -8.83 -19.56
C ARG A 15 2.57 -9.29 -20.41
N PHE A 16 2.73 -9.40 -21.74
CA PHE A 16 1.65 -9.86 -22.62
C PHE A 16 1.44 -11.37 -22.49
N ASP A 17 2.55 -12.12 -22.35
CA ASP A 17 2.53 -13.58 -22.29
C ASP A 17 1.79 -14.12 -21.05
N ILE A 18 1.90 -13.43 -19.91
CA ILE A 18 1.27 -13.87 -18.65
C ILE A 18 -0.25 -13.82 -18.75
N TRP A 19 -0.80 -12.76 -19.37
CA TRP A 19 -2.24 -12.66 -19.57
C TRP A 19 -2.74 -13.72 -20.55
N CYS A 20 -2.04 -13.96 -21.66
CA CYS A 20 -2.38 -15.04 -22.60
C CYS A 20 -2.41 -16.42 -21.91
N ILE A 21 -1.44 -16.70 -21.03
CA ILE A 21 -1.41 -17.93 -20.23
C ILE A 21 -2.59 -17.97 -19.25
N TRP A 22 -2.84 -16.90 -18.50
CA TRP A 22 -3.93 -16.85 -17.52
C TRP A 22 -5.30 -17.04 -18.16
N PHE A 23 -5.56 -16.39 -19.30
CA PHE A 23 -6.80 -16.59 -20.06
C PHE A 23 -6.88 -18.01 -20.65
N GLY A 24 -5.76 -18.58 -21.11
CA GLY A 24 -5.70 -19.97 -21.56
C GLY A 24 -6.03 -20.98 -20.46
N VAL A 25 -5.62 -20.70 -19.22
CA VAL A 25 -5.92 -21.52 -18.03
C VAL A 25 -7.33 -21.24 -17.48
N GLY A 26 -8.09 -20.33 -18.10
CA GLY A 26 -9.49 -20.07 -17.77
C GLY A 26 -9.72 -18.97 -16.74
N ARG A 27 -8.71 -18.17 -16.39
CA ARG A 27 -8.91 -16.93 -15.62
C ARG A 27 -9.84 -16.01 -16.41
N ARG A 28 -10.99 -15.67 -15.85
CA ARG A 28 -11.95 -14.71 -16.43
C ARG A 28 -11.99 -13.37 -15.68
N SER A 29 -11.39 -13.31 -14.50
CA SER A 29 -11.32 -12.07 -13.72
C SER A 29 -10.19 -11.18 -14.24
N LEU A 30 -10.55 -9.92 -14.50
CA LEU A 30 -9.62 -8.83 -14.82
C LEU A 30 -9.10 -8.13 -13.56
N ASP A 31 -9.67 -8.44 -12.40
CA ASP A 31 -9.28 -7.83 -11.14
C ASP A 31 -7.91 -8.34 -10.69
N ASP A 32 -7.19 -7.45 -10.01
CA ASP A 32 -5.96 -7.80 -9.32
C ASP A 32 -6.24 -8.79 -8.19
N GLU A 33 -5.37 -9.79 -8.02
CA GLU A 33 -5.39 -10.63 -6.83
C GLU A 33 -5.10 -9.78 -5.59
N PRO A 34 -5.66 -10.16 -4.42
CA PRO A 34 -5.39 -9.46 -3.17
C PRO A 34 -3.89 -9.41 -2.92
N LYS A 35 -3.31 -8.21 -3.04
CA LYS A 35 -1.89 -7.99 -2.83
C LYS A 35 -1.61 -8.07 -1.33
N SER A 36 -0.62 -8.89 -0.97
CA SER A 36 0.02 -8.79 0.34
C SER A 36 0.69 -7.42 0.45
N GLY A 37 -0.05 -6.45 1.00
CA GLY A 37 0.49 -5.15 1.36
C GLY A 37 1.47 -5.30 2.51
N ARG A 38 2.38 -4.33 2.66
CA ARG A 38 3.24 -4.26 3.84
C ARG A 38 2.34 -4.24 5.09
N PRO A 39 2.50 -5.16 6.04
CA PRO A 39 1.67 -5.15 7.24
C PRO A 39 1.89 -3.83 7.99
N LYS A 40 0.80 -3.12 8.30
CA LYS A 40 0.78 -1.89 9.10
C LYS A 40 1.06 -2.13 10.59
N THR A 41 1.74 -3.22 10.94
CA THR A 41 1.93 -3.69 12.32
C THR A 41 3.04 -2.94 13.08
N SER A 42 3.68 -1.94 12.46
CA SER A 42 4.81 -1.23 13.09
C SER A 42 4.38 0.02 13.88
N THR A 43 3.09 0.31 13.98
CA THR A 43 2.58 1.46 14.71
C THR A 43 2.06 1.00 16.06
N ASN A 44 2.82 1.24 17.12
CA ASN A 44 2.42 0.94 18.50
C ASN A 44 1.19 1.81 18.88
N GLU A 45 0.13 1.21 19.41
CA GLU A 45 -1.12 1.90 19.80
C GLU A 45 -0.88 3.00 20.86
N GLU A 46 0.16 2.82 21.68
CA GLU A 46 0.61 3.85 22.62
C GLU A 46 1.06 5.13 21.91
N ASN A 47 1.80 4.97 20.80
CA ASN A 47 2.31 6.09 20.03
C ASN A 47 1.19 6.80 19.26
N THR A 48 0.18 6.08 18.77
CA THR A 48 -0.98 6.70 18.11
C THR A 48 -1.75 7.57 19.08
N THR A 49 -1.99 7.07 20.29
CA THR A 49 -2.72 7.80 21.33
C THR A 49 -1.99 9.07 21.74
N ARG A 50 -0.67 8.99 21.96
CA ARG A 50 0.16 10.16 22.29
C ARG A 50 0.20 11.22 21.19
N VAL A 51 0.25 10.81 19.92
CA VAL A 51 0.22 11.74 18.78
C VAL A 51 -1.15 12.44 18.71
N ASP A 52 -2.24 11.68 18.89
CA ASP A 52 -3.61 12.21 18.87
C ASP A 52 -3.85 13.24 19.99
N GLU A 53 -3.41 12.95 21.22
CA GLU A 53 -3.50 13.89 22.35
C GLU A 53 -2.75 15.20 22.08
N LEU A 54 -1.54 15.13 21.52
CA LEU A 54 -0.75 16.33 21.18
C LEU A 54 -1.42 17.19 20.10
N ILE A 55 -1.99 16.56 19.08
CA ILE A 55 -2.70 17.27 18.00
C ILE A 55 -4.01 17.89 18.50
N LYS A 56 -4.74 17.18 19.38
CA LYS A 56 -5.96 17.72 20.00
C LYS A 56 -5.66 18.91 20.91
N GLY A 57 -4.51 18.92 21.59
CA GLY A 57 -4.06 20.04 22.41
C GLY A 57 -3.62 21.26 21.59
N ASP A 58 -2.87 21.05 20.49
CA ASP A 58 -2.47 22.11 19.57
C ASP A 58 -2.51 21.63 18.11
N ARG A 59 -3.60 21.96 17.41
CA ARG A 59 -3.83 21.58 16.02
C ARG A 59 -2.86 22.22 15.02
N ARG A 60 -2.08 23.24 15.43
CA ARG A 60 -1.10 23.91 14.55
C ARG A 60 0.31 23.39 14.72
N MET A 61 0.53 22.44 15.63
CA MET A 61 1.84 21.88 15.92
C MET A 61 2.41 21.11 14.72
N LYS A 62 3.69 21.30 14.41
CA LYS A 62 4.30 20.66 13.22
C LYS A 62 4.63 19.20 13.52
N ILE A 63 4.53 18.33 12.51
CA ILE A 63 4.89 16.90 12.60
C ILE A 63 6.33 16.72 13.14
N ARG A 64 7.27 17.58 12.75
CA ARG A 64 8.65 17.56 13.26
C ARG A 64 8.73 17.82 14.76
N GLU A 65 7.90 18.71 15.29
CA GLU A 65 7.87 19.05 16.72
C GLU A 65 7.26 17.89 17.52
N ILE A 66 6.21 17.25 16.99
CA ILE A 66 5.59 16.06 17.59
C ILE A 66 6.60 14.91 17.66
N ALA A 67 7.32 14.67 16.56
CA ALA A 67 8.39 13.67 16.48
C ALA A 67 9.49 13.92 17.53
N LEU A 68 9.93 15.16 17.69
CA LEU A 68 10.92 15.54 18.70
C LEU A 68 10.40 15.36 20.13
N LYS A 69 9.15 15.75 20.42
CA LYS A 69 8.55 15.60 21.76
C LYS A 69 8.40 14.13 22.16
N LEU A 70 7.98 13.28 21.23
CA LEU A 70 7.73 11.86 21.50
C LEU A 70 8.96 10.97 21.31
N GLY A 71 10.05 11.49 20.75
CA GLY A 71 11.23 10.70 20.40
C GLY A 71 10.96 9.68 19.29
N ILE A 72 9.96 9.93 18.45
CA ILE A 72 9.52 9.02 17.38
C ILE A 72 10.09 9.53 16.04
N LEU A 73 10.38 8.61 15.13
CA LEU A 73 10.75 8.95 13.76
C LEU A 73 9.67 9.82 13.11
N LYS A 74 10.08 10.93 12.48
CA LYS A 74 9.19 11.84 11.75
C LYS A 74 8.29 11.10 10.75
N SER A 75 8.83 10.12 10.04
CA SER A 75 8.07 9.30 9.08
C SER A 75 6.96 8.49 9.74
N LYS A 76 7.17 8.04 10.99
CA LYS A 76 6.15 7.31 11.74
C LYS A 76 5.03 8.21 12.22
N VAL A 77 5.35 9.43 12.68
CA VAL A 77 4.32 10.42 13.03
C VAL A 77 3.51 10.81 11.80
N ASP A 78 4.18 10.99 10.66
CA ASP A 78 3.54 11.29 9.37
C ASP A 78 2.56 10.17 8.96
N GLU A 79 2.98 8.92 9.04
CA GLU A 79 2.14 7.74 8.81
C GLU A 79 0.95 7.70 9.76
N ILE A 80 1.14 7.94 11.06
CA ILE A 80 0.04 7.98 12.05
C ILE A 80 -0.98 9.07 11.70
N VAL A 81 -0.51 10.27 11.37
CA VAL A 81 -1.39 11.40 11.07
C VAL A 81 -2.20 11.16 9.80
N HIS A 82 -1.63 10.57 8.75
CA HIS A 82 -2.32 10.37 7.48
C HIS A 82 -3.14 9.08 7.42
N ASP A 83 -2.64 7.98 8.00
CA ASP A 83 -3.24 6.66 7.86
C ASP A 83 -4.17 6.28 9.01
N THR A 84 -4.04 6.94 10.17
CA THR A 84 -4.80 6.59 11.39
C THR A 84 -5.68 7.73 11.87
N LEU A 85 -5.16 8.96 11.90
CA LEU A 85 -5.91 10.16 12.32
C LEU A 85 -6.50 10.95 11.14
N GLY A 86 -6.21 10.51 9.91
CA GLY A 86 -6.57 11.15 8.64
C GLY A 86 -8.07 11.32 8.45
#